data_AF-A0A7S0A332-F1
#
_entry.id   AF-A0A7S0A332-F1
#
_cell.length_a   1.000
_cell.length_b   1.000
_cell.length_c   1.000
_cell.angle_alpha   90.00
_cell.angle_beta   90.00
_cell.angle_gamma   90.00
#
_symmetry.space_group_name_H-M   'P 1'
#
loop_
_entity.id
_entity.type
_entity.pdbx_description
1 polymer ?
#
loop_
_entity_poly.entity_id
_entity_poly.type
_entity_poly.pdbx_seq_one_letter_code
_entity_poly.pdbx_strand_id
1 'polypeptide(L)'
;VIGSLCSILSNSSAVEKNFEANTDLLNLAMSEAHVPHRERPKYREYLREAKAYDRRVSFGQVAERFSPMLRKHLMLHVSKDALDSVAYFNDPEAPETFLMDVASRLVPKFFSRGEPLDSLR
;
A
#
# COMPACT_ATOMS: atom_id res chain seq x y z
N VAL A 1 -20.23 -4.31 -13.56
CA VAL A 1 -18.80 -4.22 -13.15
C VAL A 1 -18.43 -2.85 -12.55
N ILE A 2 -19.04 -1.75 -12.98
CA ILE A 2 -18.81 -0.40 -12.37
C ILE A 2 -19.32 -0.33 -10.91
N GLY A 3 -20.41 -1.02 -10.57
CA GLY A 3 -20.95 -1.07 -9.20
C GLY A 3 -20.04 -1.71 -8.15
N SER A 4 -19.20 -2.68 -8.53
CA SER A 4 -18.20 -3.28 -7.62
C SER A 4 -17.05 -2.31 -7.33
N LEU A 5 -16.68 -1.44 -8.28
CA LEU A 5 -15.63 -0.44 -8.09
C LEU A 5 -16.06 0.67 -7.10
N CYS A 6 -17.31 1.12 -7.17
CA CYS A 6 -17.86 2.07 -6.19
C CYS A 6 -17.98 1.48 -4.79
N SER A 7 -18.33 0.19 -4.66
CA SER A 7 -18.33 -0.50 -3.37
C SER A 7 -16.91 -0.64 -2.78
N ILE A 8 -15.89 -0.73 -3.65
CA ILE A 8 -14.47 -0.75 -3.28
C ILE A 8 -13.97 0.65 -2.87
N LEU A 9 -14.48 1.74 -3.44
CA LEU A 9 -14.15 3.10 -2.99
C LEU A 9 -14.70 3.41 -1.59
N SER A 10 -15.77 2.74 -1.17
CA SER A 10 -16.28 2.75 0.21
C SER A 10 -15.37 2.03 1.23
N ASN A 11 -14.23 1.43 0.80
CA ASN A 11 -13.23 0.79 1.66
C ASN A 11 -12.44 1.75 2.56
N SER A 12 -12.65 3.07 2.49
CA SER A 12 -12.13 3.98 3.52
C SER A 12 -12.54 3.49 4.93
N SER A 13 -13.77 2.97 5.06
CA SER A 13 -14.27 2.36 6.29
C SER A 13 -13.58 1.05 6.68
N ALA A 14 -13.16 0.22 5.72
CA ALA A 14 -12.47 -1.04 5.98
C ALA A 14 -11.01 -0.80 6.39
N VAL A 15 -10.33 0.14 5.73
CA VAL A 15 -8.97 0.56 6.12
C VAL A 15 -8.98 1.20 7.51
N GLU A 16 -10.00 1.99 7.84
CA GLU A 16 -10.16 2.56 9.18
C GLU A 16 -10.33 1.49 10.24
N LYS A 17 -11.25 0.54 10.04
CA LYS A 17 -11.48 -0.58 10.96
C LYS A 17 -10.23 -1.43 11.15
N ASN A 18 -9.50 -1.73 10.08
CA ASN A 18 -8.25 -2.47 10.17
C ASN A 18 -7.17 -1.68 10.91
N PHE A 19 -7.10 -0.37 10.69
CA PHE A 19 -6.18 0.50 11.39
C PHE A 19 -6.47 0.57 12.89
N GLU A 20 -7.74 0.69 13.28
CA GLU A 20 -8.19 0.64 14.68
C GLU A 20 -7.83 -0.71 15.31
N ALA A 21 -8.19 -1.82 14.65
CA ALA A 21 -7.87 -3.17 15.13
C ALA A 21 -6.37 -3.41 15.28
N ASN A 22 -5.55 -2.96 14.32
CA ASN A 22 -4.09 -3.05 14.38
C ASN A 22 -3.51 -2.19 15.51
N THR A 23 -4.10 -1.03 15.78
CA THR A 23 -3.68 -0.14 16.87
C THR A 23 -3.96 -0.76 18.23
N ASP A 24 -5.13 -1.38 18.40
CA ASP A 24 -5.50 -2.09 19.63
C ASP A 24 -4.60 -3.30 19.87
N LEU A 25 -4.33 -4.09 18.82
CA LEU A 25 -3.41 -5.21 18.86
C LEU A 25 -1.99 -4.75 19.22
N LEU A 26 -1.52 -3.64 18.64
CA LEU A 26 -0.23 -3.06 18.99
C LEU A 26 -0.18 -2.65 20.47
N ASN A 27 -1.24 -2.06 21.00
CA ASN A 27 -1.31 -1.66 22.40
C ASN A 27 -1.24 -2.86 23.34
N LEU A 28 -1.95 -3.94 23.01
CA LEU A 28 -1.89 -5.20 23.74
C LEU A 28 -0.47 -5.79 23.70
N ALA A 29 0.12 -5.92 22.51
CA ALA A 29 1.46 -6.45 22.32
C ALA A 29 2.53 -5.63 23.07
N MET A 30 2.46 -4.30 23.02
CA MET A 30 3.38 -3.42 23.77
C MET A 30 3.22 -3.56 25.28
N SER A 31 2.01 -3.89 25.75
CA SER A 31 1.75 -4.15 27.16
C SER A 31 2.35 -5.49 27.59
N GLU A 32 2.07 -6.56 26.85
CA GLU A 32 2.57 -7.91 27.12
C GLU A 32 4.10 -7.99 27.06
N ALA A 33 4.70 -7.35 26.05
CA ALA A 33 6.15 -7.30 25.88
C ALA A 33 6.85 -6.27 26.79
N HIS A 34 6.11 -5.58 27.67
CA HIS A 34 6.65 -4.57 28.58
C HIS A 34 7.46 -3.47 27.88
N VAL A 35 7.01 -3.03 26.70
CA VAL A 35 7.72 -1.99 25.91
C VAL A 35 7.81 -0.70 26.73
N PRO A 36 9.01 -0.10 26.87
CA PRO A 36 9.20 1.13 27.63
C PRO A 36 8.28 2.26 27.16
N HIS A 37 7.66 2.99 28.10
CA HIS A 37 6.73 4.08 27.78
C HIS A 37 7.29 5.12 26.79
N ARG A 38 8.61 5.38 26.85
CA ARG A 38 9.31 6.31 25.96
C ARG A 38 9.39 5.83 24.50
N GLU A 39 9.23 4.53 24.24
CA GLU A 39 9.37 3.90 22.92
C GLU A 39 8.01 3.66 22.26
N ARG A 40 6.94 3.47 23.06
CA ARG A 40 5.56 3.26 22.57
C ARG A 40 5.08 4.30 21.55
N PRO A 41 5.38 5.62 21.68
CA PRO A 41 4.97 6.60 20.68
C PRO A 41 5.53 6.32 19.28
N LYS A 42 6.76 5.82 19.17
CA LYS A 42 7.42 5.54 17.88
C LYS A 42 6.67 4.48 17.08
N TYR A 43 6.26 3.39 17.74
CA TYR A 43 5.51 2.31 17.09
C TYR A 43 4.11 2.78 16.63
N ARG A 44 3.44 3.61 17.45
CA ARG A 44 2.14 4.17 17.08
C ARG A 44 2.24 5.17 15.93
N GLU A 45 3.28 6.01 15.94
CA GLU A 45 3.55 6.96 14.86
C GLU A 45 3.80 6.22 13.54
N TYR A 46 4.61 5.16 13.57
CA TYR A 46 4.82 4.30 12.41
C TYR A 46 3.51 3.75 11.83
N LEU A 47 2.65 3.14 12.66
CA LEU A 47 1.36 2.64 12.18
C LEU A 47 0.49 3.75 11.59
N ARG A 48 0.48 4.94 12.22
CA ARG A 48 -0.29 6.09 11.74
C ARG A 48 0.18 6.53 10.35
N GLU A 49 1.48 6.59 10.13
CA GLU A 49 2.06 6.96 8.83
C GLU A 49 1.85 5.87 7.77
N ALA A 50 1.94 4.60 8.17
CA ALA A 50 1.74 3.43 7.30
C ALA A 50 0.30 3.31 6.77
N LYS A 51 -0.70 3.97 7.39
CA LYS A 51 -2.11 3.90 6.97
C LYS A 51 -2.35 4.23 5.49
N ALA A 52 -1.64 5.21 4.95
CA ALA A 52 -1.73 5.56 3.52
C ALA A 52 -1.14 4.46 2.62
N TYR A 53 -0.08 3.81 3.09
CA TYR A 53 0.54 2.66 2.45
C TYR A 53 -0.38 1.43 2.49
N ASP A 54 -0.98 1.12 3.64
CA ASP A 54 -1.90 -0.01 3.81
C ASP A 54 -3.08 0.06 2.84
N ARG A 55 -3.57 1.27 2.55
CA ARG A 55 -4.60 1.47 1.53
C ARG A 55 -4.11 1.01 0.15
N ARG A 56 -2.88 1.34 -0.25
CA ARG A 56 -2.30 0.91 -1.54
C ARG A 56 -2.08 -0.60 -1.59
N VAL A 57 -1.58 -1.19 -0.50
CA VAL A 57 -1.41 -2.65 -0.39
C VAL A 57 -2.75 -3.37 -0.52
N SER A 58 -3.82 -2.82 0.09
CA SER A 58 -5.16 -3.41 0.02
C SER A 58 -5.69 -3.49 -1.41
N PHE A 59 -5.36 -2.51 -2.26
CA PHE A 59 -5.72 -2.56 -3.68
C PHE A 59 -5.00 -3.67 -4.44
N GLY A 60 -3.71 -3.91 -4.14
CA GLY A 60 -2.97 -5.05 -4.69
C GLY A 60 -3.61 -6.39 -4.34
N GLN A 61 -3.98 -6.60 -3.07
CA GLN A 61 -4.66 -7.82 -2.63
C GLN A 61 -6.01 -8.03 -3.30
N VAL A 62 -6.76 -6.95 -3.53
CA VAL A 62 -8.01 -7.01 -4.31
C VAL A 62 -7.73 -7.36 -5.77
N ALA A 63 -6.65 -6.82 -6.35
CA ALA A 63 -6.24 -7.07 -7.72
C ALA A 63 -5.90 -8.56 -7.98
N GLU A 64 -5.43 -9.29 -6.97
CA GLU A 64 -5.14 -10.73 -7.06
C GLU A 64 -6.37 -11.60 -7.36
N ARG A 65 -7.59 -11.10 -7.08
CA ARG A 65 -8.84 -11.83 -7.35
C ARG A 65 -9.30 -11.76 -8.81
N PHE A 66 -8.65 -10.94 -9.63
CA PHE A 66 -9.02 -10.76 -11.03
C PHE A 66 -8.21 -11.67 -11.96
N SER A 67 -8.71 -11.83 -13.20
CA SER A 67 -7.93 -12.47 -14.26
C SER A 67 -6.60 -11.71 -14.48
N PRO A 68 -5.55 -12.37 -14.98
CA PRO A 68 -4.23 -11.73 -15.11
C PRO A 68 -4.24 -10.42 -15.89
N MET A 69 -5.06 -10.31 -16.95
CA MET A 69 -5.19 -9.09 -17.75
C MET A 69 -5.87 -7.96 -16.97
N LEU A 70 -7.00 -8.24 -16.33
CA LEU A 70 -7.74 -7.26 -15.53
C LEU A 70 -6.92 -6.77 -14.33
N ARG A 71 -6.17 -7.68 -13.71
CA ARG A 71 -5.22 -7.34 -12.64
C ARG A 71 -4.19 -6.33 -13.12
N LYS A 72 -3.52 -6.59 -14.24
CA LYS A 72 -2.52 -5.67 -14.81
C LYS A 72 -3.09 -4.29 -15.10
N HIS A 73 -4.30 -4.25 -15.66
CA HIS A 73 -4.97 -3.00 -15.99
C HIS A 73 -5.33 -2.20 -14.74
N LEU A 74 -5.86 -2.85 -13.71
CA LEU A 74 -6.11 -2.22 -12.41
C LEU A 74 -4.80 -1.70 -11.78
N MET A 75 -3.73 -2.50 -11.82
CA MET A 75 -2.43 -2.12 -11.25
C MET A 75 -1.80 -0.92 -11.97
N LEU A 76 -2.02 -0.76 -13.28
CA LEU A 76 -1.59 0.43 -14.03
C LEU A 76 -2.26 1.70 -13.46
N HIS A 77 -3.56 1.66 -13.19
CA HIS A 77 -4.26 2.79 -12.59
C HIS A 77 -3.81 3.08 -11.15
N VAL A 78 -3.61 2.04 -10.33
CA VAL A 78 -3.16 2.20 -8.94
C VAL A 78 -1.75 2.79 -8.87
N SER A 79 -0.89 2.46 -9.83
CA SER A 79 0.52 2.84 -9.83
C SER A 79 0.81 4.06 -10.71
N LYS A 80 -0.22 4.71 -11.26
CA LYS A 80 -0.06 5.79 -12.24
C LYS A 80 0.83 6.91 -11.72
N ASP A 81 0.56 7.44 -10.53
CA ASP A 81 1.37 8.51 -9.94
C ASP A 81 2.85 8.11 -9.78
N ALA A 82 3.12 6.83 -9.48
CA ALA A 82 4.47 6.32 -9.32
C ALA A 82 5.18 6.16 -10.68
N LEU A 83 4.47 5.65 -11.69
CA LEU A 83 5.01 5.53 -13.05
C LEU A 83 5.26 6.90 -13.68
N ASP A 84 4.31 7.83 -13.55
CA ASP A 84 4.39 9.18 -14.08
C ASP A 84 5.56 9.98 -13.47
N SER A 85 6.03 9.60 -12.27
CA SER A 85 7.20 10.20 -11.61
C SER A 85 8.54 9.78 -12.21
N VAL A 86 8.59 8.71 -13.00
CA VAL A 86 9.80 8.19 -13.63
C VAL A 86 9.76 8.52 -15.11
N ALA A 87 10.64 9.46 -15.53
CA ALA A 87 10.66 9.98 -16.90
C ALA A 87 10.69 8.88 -18.00
N TYR A 88 11.37 7.75 -17.74
CA TYR A 88 11.45 6.63 -18.66
C TYR A 88 10.10 5.96 -18.99
N PHE A 89 9.09 6.08 -18.12
CA PHE A 89 7.76 5.49 -18.33
C PHE A 89 6.77 6.47 -18.98
N ASN A 90 7.18 7.72 -19.21
CA ASN A 90 6.35 8.76 -19.83
C ASN A 90 6.55 8.85 -21.36
N ASP A 91 7.24 7.90 -21.96
CA ASP A 91 7.44 7.86 -23.40
C ASP A 91 6.09 7.60 -24.11
N PRO A 92 5.61 8.51 -24.98
CA PRO A 92 4.35 8.35 -25.70
C PRO A 92 4.37 7.16 -26.67
N GLU A 93 5.54 6.66 -27.06
CA GLU A 93 5.67 5.47 -27.91
C GLU A 93 5.69 4.16 -27.11
N ALA A 94 5.78 4.23 -25.77
CA ALA A 94 5.79 3.04 -24.93
C ALA A 94 4.46 2.28 -25.04
N PRO A 95 4.48 0.97 -25.37
CA PRO A 95 3.26 0.18 -25.40
C PRO A 95 2.59 0.14 -24.03
N GLU A 96 1.27 0.36 -23.97
CA GLU A 96 0.51 0.27 -22.70
C GLU A 96 0.69 -1.09 -22.03
N THR A 97 0.79 -2.18 -22.81
CA THR A 97 1.05 -3.53 -22.32
C THR A 97 2.37 -3.66 -21.55
N PHE A 98 3.39 -2.90 -21.95
CA PHE A 98 4.66 -2.83 -21.22
C PHE A 98 4.46 -2.13 -19.87
N LEU A 99 3.77 -0.98 -19.85
CA LEU A 99 3.48 -0.25 -18.61
C LEU A 99 2.61 -1.09 -17.65
N MET A 100 1.65 -1.83 -18.19
CA MET A 100 0.84 -2.80 -17.46
C MET A 100 1.70 -3.90 -16.80
N ASP A 101 2.68 -4.43 -17.53
CA ASP A 101 3.60 -5.44 -17.01
C ASP A 101 4.48 -4.89 -15.89
N VAL A 102 5.03 -3.69 -16.08
CA VAL A 102 5.79 -2.97 -15.05
C VAL A 102 4.92 -2.73 -13.81
N ALA A 103 3.75 -2.12 -13.98
CA ALA A 103 2.83 -1.80 -12.90
C ALA A 103 2.46 -3.02 -12.06
N SER A 104 2.23 -4.16 -12.73
CA SER A 104 1.86 -5.41 -12.05
C SER A 104 2.98 -6.05 -11.22
N ARG A 105 4.23 -5.61 -11.42
CA ARG A 105 5.41 -6.10 -10.70
C ARG A 105 5.92 -5.13 -9.63
N LEU A 106 5.35 -3.92 -9.56
CA LEU A 106 5.73 -2.94 -8.54
C LEU A 106 5.26 -3.43 -7.16
N VAL A 107 6.22 -3.54 -6.24
CA VAL A 107 5.95 -3.85 -4.83
C VAL A 107 6.22 -2.58 -4.03
N PRO A 108 5.17 -1.88 -3.55
CA PRO A 108 5.38 -0.71 -2.71
C PRO A 108 6.06 -1.15 -1.41
N LYS A 109 6.98 -0.33 -0.92
CA LYS A 109 7.58 -0.49 0.41
C LYS A 109 7.47 0.83 1.17
N PHE A 110 7.18 0.75 2.45
CA PHE A 110 7.06 1.90 3.34
C PHE A 110 8.24 1.90 4.32
N PHE A 111 8.77 3.10 4.60
CA PHE A 111 9.90 3.32 5.50
C PHE A 111 9.58 4.48 6.41
N SER A 112 10.02 4.37 7.66
CA SER A 112 9.93 5.45 8.63
C SER A 112 10.88 6.58 8.26
N ARG A 113 10.59 7.79 8.72
CA ARG A 113 11.53 8.91 8.58
C ARG A 113 12.88 8.59 9.24
N GLY A 114 13.96 8.70 8.47
CA GLY A 114 15.32 8.46 8.95
C GLY A 114 15.70 6.99 9.10
N GLU A 115 14.86 6.06 8.62
CA GLU A 115 15.17 4.64 8.58
C GLU A 115 16.25 4.35 7.51
N PRO A 116 17.32 3.59 7.85
CA PRO A 116 18.34 3.24 6.89
C PRO A 116 17.79 2.28 5.82
N LEU A 117 18.03 2.59 4.55
CA LEU A 117 17.57 1.78 3.41
C LEU A 117 18.35 0.47 3.21
N ASP A 118 19.47 0.30 3.91
CA ASP A 118 20.27 -0.93 3.87
C ASP A 118 19.52 -2.16 4.39
N SER A 119 18.40 -1.96 5.09
CA SER A 119 17.46 -3.01 5.51
C SER A 119 16.76 -3.73 4.34
N LEU A 120 16.96 -3.28 3.10
CA LEU A 120 16.37 -3.86 1.90
C LEU A 120 17.16 -5.00 1.25
N ARG A 121 18.36 -5.31 1.74
CA ARG A 121 19.27 -6.33 1.19
C ARG A 121 18.89 -7.74 1.60
#